data_AF-A0A087AIX8-F1
#
_entry.id   AF-A0A087AIX8-F1
#
_cell.length_a   1.000
_cell.length_b   1.000
_cell.length_c   1.000
_cell.angle_alpha   90.00
_cell.angle_beta   90.00
_cell.angle_gamma   90.00
#
_symmetry.space_group_name_H-M   'P 1'
#
loop_
_entity.id
_entity.type
_entity.pdbx_description
1 polymer ?
#
loop_
_entity_poly.entity_id
_entity_poly.type
_entity_poly.pdbx_seq_one_letter_code
_entity_poly.pdbx_strand_id
1 'polypeptide(L)'
;MLDLMQMAWDNGGIREAETRTIVVNSDLKRALTRIFIKDAGYKEETRNVGGVSLQTIETDFGRCNIMLDSLVLKDKMLVLSLDQLAPRFLEIPGKGHFFVEPLAKTGASDKVQLYGEIGLEYGNEKAHAVLTVKTPTVTEQPSNGK
;
A
#
# COMPACT_ATOMS: atom_id res chain seq x y z
N MET A 1 -2.60 14.35 -5.91
CA MET A 1 -2.75 12.92 -6.26
C MET A 1 -2.44 12.71 -7.73
N LEU A 2 -3.13 13.40 -8.64
CA LEU A 2 -2.81 13.35 -10.06
C LEU A 2 -1.36 13.78 -10.34
N ASP A 3 -0.86 14.82 -9.67
CA ASP A 3 0.55 15.24 -9.78
C ASP A 3 1.54 14.15 -9.33
N LEU A 4 1.16 13.33 -8.35
CA LEU A 4 1.99 12.21 -7.88
C LEU A 4 2.05 11.10 -8.93
N MET A 5 0.92 10.83 -9.59
CA MET A 5 0.85 9.86 -10.69
C MET A 5 1.61 10.38 -11.91
N GLN A 6 1.50 11.67 -12.22
CA GLN A 6 2.28 12.31 -13.28
C GLN A 6 3.78 12.14 -13.04
N MET A 7 4.23 12.39 -11.80
CA MET A 7 5.63 12.20 -11.43
C MET A 7 6.10 10.76 -11.66
N ALA A 8 5.30 9.76 -11.28
CA ALA A 8 5.64 8.35 -11.54
C ALA A 8 5.67 8.04 -13.05
N TRP A 9 4.69 8.56 -13.81
CA TRP A 9 4.57 8.35 -15.26
C TRP A 9 5.73 8.93 -16.05
N ASP A 10 6.11 10.18 -15.76
CA ASP A 10 7.18 10.91 -16.43
C ASP A 10 8.54 10.23 -16.20
N ASN A 11 8.69 9.53 -15.07
CA ASN A 11 9.86 8.72 -14.75
C ASN A 11 9.79 7.27 -15.27
N GLY A 12 8.78 6.94 -16.09
CA GLY A 12 8.64 5.63 -16.74
C GLY A 12 7.89 4.58 -15.94
N GLY A 13 7.28 4.95 -14.82
CA GLY A 13 6.40 4.07 -14.05
C GLY A 13 4.99 3.97 -14.58
N ILE A 14 4.20 3.12 -13.93
CA ILE A 14 2.76 2.94 -14.08
C ILE A 14 2.30 2.77 -15.53
N ARG A 15 3.08 2.07 -16.35
CA ARG A 15 2.78 1.82 -17.78
C ARG A 15 1.75 0.71 -17.97
N GLU A 16 1.85 -0.32 -17.14
CA GLU A 16 0.94 -1.46 -17.18
C GLU A 16 -0.35 -1.16 -16.40
N ALA A 17 -1.49 -1.26 -17.08
CA ALA A 17 -2.78 -0.87 -16.51
C ALA A 17 -3.23 -1.79 -15.37
N GLU A 18 -2.91 -3.08 -15.44
CA GLU A 18 -3.32 -4.07 -14.45
C GLU A 18 -2.50 -3.98 -13.15
N THR A 19 -1.26 -3.52 -13.21
CA THR A 19 -0.35 -3.44 -12.05
C THR A 19 -0.23 -2.04 -11.45
N ARG A 20 -0.77 -1.01 -12.14
CA ARG A 20 -0.84 0.37 -11.65
C ARG A 20 -1.68 0.46 -10.37
N THR A 21 -1.01 0.61 -9.24
CA THR A 21 -1.65 0.50 -7.93
C THR A 21 -1.31 1.66 -7.01
N ILE A 22 -2.34 2.25 -6.42
CA ILE A 22 -2.22 3.19 -5.31
C ILE A 22 -2.36 2.41 -4.02
N VAL A 23 -1.38 2.52 -3.14
CA VAL A 23 -1.41 1.88 -1.81
C VAL A 23 -1.59 2.93 -0.74
N VAL A 24 -2.57 2.71 0.14
CA VAL A 24 -2.92 3.62 1.23
C VAL A 24 -3.33 2.85 2.48
N ASN A 25 -3.17 3.48 3.64
CA ASN A 25 -3.78 3.02 4.87
C ASN A 25 -5.26 3.46 4.96
N SER A 26 -5.96 2.95 5.98
CA SER A 26 -7.36 3.19 6.32
C SER A 26 -7.82 4.65 6.28
N ASP A 27 -7.06 5.59 6.85
CA ASP A 27 -7.47 7.00 6.94
C ASP A 27 -7.55 7.66 5.55
N LEU A 28 -6.51 7.48 4.73
CA LEU A 28 -6.48 7.96 3.36
C LEU A 28 -7.45 7.20 2.46
N LYS A 29 -7.66 5.89 2.68
CA LYS A 29 -8.68 5.12 1.95
C LYS A 29 -10.08 5.70 2.17
N ARG A 30 -10.42 6.06 3.41
CA ARG A 30 -11.70 6.71 3.73
C ARG A 30 -11.80 8.10 3.12
N ALA A 31 -10.70 8.86 3.08
CA ALA A 31 -10.66 10.15 2.41
C ALA A 31 -10.92 10.02 0.91
N LEU A 32 -10.26 9.07 0.23
CA LEU A 32 -10.47 8.78 -1.19
C LEU A 32 -11.92 8.38 -1.48
N THR A 33 -12.48 7.44 -0.70
CA THR A 33 -13.89 7.04 -0.84
C THR A 33 -14.82 8.24 -0.65
N ARG A 34 -14.55 9.15 0.29
CA ARG A 34 -15.36 10.36 0.47
C ARG A 34 -15.32 11.26 -0.77
N ILE A 35 -14.13 11.57 -1.27
CA ILE A 35 -13.94 12.46 -2.41
C ILE A 35 -14.60 11.89 -3.67
N PHE A 36 -14.29 10.65 -4.02
CA PHE A 36 -14.72 10.06 -5.30
C PHE A 36 -16.12 9.47 -5.30
N ILE A 37 -16.71 9.19 -4.13
CA ILE A 37 -18.07 8.63 -4.07
C ILE A 37 -19.05 9.62 -3.48
N LYS A 38 -18.76 10.17 -2.30
CA LYS A 38 -19.70 11.08 -1.64
C LYS A 38 -19.76 12.44 -2.33
N ASP A 39 -18.60 13.04 -2.58
CA ASP A 39 -18.53 14.41 -3.11
C ASP A 39 -18.78 14.43 -4.63
N ALA A 40 -18.38 13.38 -5.34
CA ALA A 40 -18.72 13.18 -6.76
C ALA A 40 -20.17 12.69 -7.00
N GLY A 41 -20.92 12.39 -5.95
CA GLY A 41 -22.34 12.00 -6.03
C GLY A 41 -22.60 10.62 -6.61
N TYR A 42 -21.63 9.70 -6.56
CA TYR A 42 -21.82 8.31 -6.97
C TYR A 42 -22.85 7.63 -6.07
N LYS A 43 -23.81 6.92 -6.68
CA LYS A 43 -24.87 6.19 -5.98
C LYS A 43 -24.81 4.73 -6.41
N GLU A 44 -24.70 3.84 -5.43
CA GLU A 44 -24.84 2.41 -5.65
C GLU A 44 -26.28 2.11 -6.09
N GLU A 45 -26.45 1.47 -7.24
CA GLU A 45 -27.76 1.15 -7.80
C GLU A 45 -28.35 -0.14 -7.20
N THR A 46 -27.48 -1.00 -6.65
CA THR A 46 -27.88 -2.26 -6.05
C THR A 46 -28.51 -2.06 -4.67
N ARG A 47 -29.73 -2.56 -4.50
CA ARG A 47 -30.47 -2.51 -3.21
C ARG A 47 -30.02 -3.55 -2.18
N ASN A 48 -29.17 -4.49 -2.59
CA ASN A 48 -28.72 -5.63 -1.77
C ASN A 48 -27.37 -5.38 -1.08
N VAL A 49 -26.70 -4.26 -1.36
CA VAL A 49 -25.36 -3.94 -0.82
C VAL A 49 -25.45 -2.71 0.07
N GLY A 50 -25.04 -2.88 1.33
CA GLY A 50 -24.94 -1.80 2.30
C GLY A 50 -23.56 -1.14 2.22
N GLY A 51 -23.42 -0.09 1.41
CA GLY A 51 -22.21 0.73 1.34
C GLY A 51 -21.47 0.66 0.01
N VAL A 52 -20.38 1.41 -0.07
CA VAL A 52 -19.60 1.65 -1.29
C VAL A 52 -18.12 1.61 -0.96
N SER A 53 -17.35 0.87 -1.76
CA SER A 53 -15.89 0.81 -1.63
C SER A 53 -15.24 1.16 -2.96
N LEU A 54 -14.40 2.19 -2.95
CA LEU A 54 -13.63 2.59 -4.11
C LEU A 54 -12.49 1.59 -4.35
N GLN A 55 -12.63 0.69 -5.32
CA GLN A 55 -11.60 -0.32 -5.64
C GLN A 55 -10.68 0.15 -6.76
N THR A 56 -11.25 0.83 -7.75
CA THR A 56 -10.52 1.34 -8.91
C THR A 56 -10.96 2.76 -9.21
N ILE A 57 -10.08 3.51 -9.85
CA ILE A 57 -10.36 4.84 -10.37
C ILE A 57 -9.85 4.94 -11.81
N GLU A 58 -10.56 5.69 -12.62
CA GLU A 58 -10.12 6.06 -13.96
C GLU A 58 -9.51 7.46 -13.89
N THR A 59 -8.29 7.60 -14.41
CA THR A 59 -7.50 8.84 -14.38
C THR A 59 -6.97 9.13 -15.78
N ASP A 60 -6.36 10.31 -15.98
CA ASP A 60 -5.70 10.66 -17.25
C ASP A 60 -4.55 9.70 -17.62
N PHE A 61 -4.01 8.98 -16.62
CA PHE A 61 -2.99 7.95 -16.80
C PHE A 61 -3.59 6.55 -17.01
N GLY A 62 -4.92 6.43 -17.10
CA GLY A 62 -5.67 5.18 -17.24
C GLY A 62 -6.25 4.67 -15.92
N ARG A 63 -6.73 3.41 -15.94
CA ARG A 63 -7.30 2.74 -14.77
C ARG A 63 -6.22 2.47 -13.72
N CYS A 64 -6.53 2.70 -12.46
CA CYS A 64 -5.63 2.45 -11.34
C CYS A 64 -6.37 1.70 -10.23
N ASN A 65 -5.72 0.69 -9.67
CA ASN A 65 -6.21 -0.08 -8.54
C ASN A 65 -5.90 0.63 -7.24
N ILE A 66 -6.76 0.49 -6.23
CA ILE A 66 -6.52 0.99 -4.89
C ILE A 66 -6.36 -0.20 -3.94
N MET A 67 -5.15 -0.36 -3.41
CA MET A 67 -4.82 -1.37 -2.41
C MET A 67 -4.86 -0.76 -1.01
N LEU A 68 -5.65 -1.38 -0.13
CA LEU A 68 -5.64 -1.08 1.29
C LEU A 68 -4.60 -1.95 1.98
N ASP A 69 -3.61 -1.32 2.60
CA ASP A 69 -2.56 -2.02 3.35
C ASP A 69 -2.38 -1.37 4.73
N SER A 70 -2.44 -2.19 5.78
CA SER A 70 -2.28 -1.73 7.17
C SER A 70 -0.82 -1.44 7.54
N LEU A 71 0.14 -1.98 6.78
CA LEU A 71 1.58 -1.80 7.00
C LEU A 71 2.10 -0.48 6.43
N VAL A 72 1.35 0.13 5.50
CA VAL A 72 1.68 1.48 4.98
C VAL A 72 1.40 2.52 6.06
N LEU A 73 2.27 3.52 6.21
CA LEU A 73 2.08 4.59 7.19
C LEU A 73 0.81 5.40 6.88
N LYS A 74 0.09 5.82 7.94
CA LYS A 74 -1.23 6.48 7.83
C LYS A 74 -1.21 7.80 7.06
N ASP A 75 -0.07 8.48 7.07
CA ASP A 75 0.18 9.75 6.40
C ASP A 75 0.75 9.57 4.98
N LYS A 76 0.94 8.34 4.50
CA LYS A 76 1.57 8.08 3.19
C LYS A 76 0.60 7.50 2.17
N MET A 77 0.68 8.05 0.97
CA MET A 77 0.07 7.49 -0.23
C MET A 77 1.18 7.10 -1.20
N LEU A 78 1.14 5.86 -1.67
CA LEU A 78 2.11 5.30 -2.59
C LEU A 78 1.45 5.12 -3.96
N VAL A 79 2.16 5.46 -5.03
CA VAL A 79 1.82 5.09 -6.41
C VAL A 79 2.92 4.15 -6.86
N LEU A 80 2.56 2.89 -7.09
CA LEU A 80 3.49 1.80 -7.35
C LEU A 80 3.19 1.14 -8.70
N SER A 81 4.27 0.74 -9.37
CA SER A 81 4.26 -0.13 -10.54
C SER A 81 4.52 -1.56 -10.07
N LEU A 82 3.46 -2.32 -9.72
CA LEU A 82 3.64 -3.65 -9.12
C LEU A 82 4.33 -4.65 -10.05
N ASP A 83 4.32 -4.42 -11.36
CA ASP A 83 5.06 -5.18 -12.37
C ASP A 83 6.58 -5.12 -12.17
N GLN A 84 7.09 -4.07 -11.52
CA GLN A 84 8.50 -3.91 -11.20
C GLN A 84 8.87 -4.38 -9.79
N LEU A 85 7.87 -4.73 -8.98
CA LEU A 85 8.06 -5.15 -7.60
C LEU A 85 8.02 -6.68 -7.52
N ALA A 86 9.12 -7.28 -7.08
CA ALA A 86 9.18 -8.72 -6.85
C ALA A 86 9.89 -9.03 -5.52
N PRO A 87 9.45 -10.05 -4.77
CA PRO A 87 10.21 -10.55 -3.65
C PRO A 87 11.49 -11.22 -4.17
N ARG A 88 12.64 -10.82 -3.62
CA ARG A 88 13.93 -11.43 -3.95
C ARG A 88 14.40 -12.31 -2.80
N PHE A 89 14.40 -13.61 -3.02
CA PHE A 89 14.83 -14.59 -2.03
C PHE A 89 16.35 -14.76 -2.09
N LEU A 90 17.01 -14.65 -0.93
CA LEU A 90 18.42 -15.02 -0.82
C LEU A 90 18.51 -16.49 -0.42
N GLU A 91 18.92 -17.33 -1.37
CA GLU A 91 19.10 -18.76 -1.11
C GLU A 91 20.42 -19.01 -0.39
N ILE A 92 20.36 -19.78 0.70
CA ILE A 92 21.57 -20.30 1.34
C ILE A 92 21.93 -21.62 0.65
N PRO A 93 23.18 -21.78 0.15
CA PRO A 93 23.61 -22.99 -0.52
C PRO A 93 23.31 -24.25 0.32
N GLY A 94 22.54 -25.17 -0.26
CA GLY A 94 22.18 -26.44 0.37
C GLY A 94 21.03 -26.40 1.39
N LYS A 95 20.44 -25.24 1.70
CA LYS A 95 19.31 -25.11 2.65
C LYS A 95 18.05 -24.47 2.05
N GLY A 96 18.17 -23.75 0.93
CA GLY A 96 17.06 -23.03 0.30
C GLY A 96 16.85 -21.63 0.89
N HIS A 97 15.63 -21.09 0.74
CA HIS A 97 15.27 -19.71 1.12
C HIS A 97 14.55 -19.60 2.48
N PHE A 98 13.81 -20.63 2.89
CA PHE A 98 13.22 -20.78 4.22
C PHE A 98 13.61 -22.14 4.78
N PHE A 99 14.33 -22.15 5.90
CA PHE A 99 14.75 -23.39 6.52
C PHE A 99 14.69 -23.33 8.04
N VAL A 100 14.54 -24.51 8.64
CA VAL A 100 14.41 -24.69 10.08
C VAL A 100 15.72 -25.26 10.63
N GLU A 101 16.27 -24.62 11.66
CA GLU A 101 17.48 -25.10 12.33
C GLU A 101 17.23 -25.41 13.80
N PRO A 102 17.81 -26.49 14.33
CA PRO A 102 17.77 -26.78 15.76
C PRO A 102 18.63 -25.77 16.53
N LEU A 103 18.03 -25.15 17.54
CA LEU A 103 18.74 -24.37 18.55
C LEU A 103 19.37 -25.31 19.58
N ALA A 104 20.42 -24.85 20.25
CA ALA A 104 21.07 -25.62 21.30
C ALA A 104 20.08 -26.06 22.38
N LYS A 105 20.14 -27.34 22.77
CA LYS A 105 19.23 -27.91 23.76
C LYS A 105 19.42 -27.22 25.10
N THR A 106 18.31 -26.81 25.71
CA THR A 106 18.29 -26.33 27.10
C THR A 106 17.47 -27.32 27.93
N GLY A 107 18.17 -28.23 28.63
CA GLY A 107 17.53 -29.35 29.33
C GLY A 107 16.93 -30.38 28.35
N ALA A 108 15.68 -30.77 28.58
CA ALA A 108 14.93 -31.71 27.72
C ALA A 108 14.09 -31.04 26.62
N SER A 109 14.19 -29.70 26.47
CA SER A 109 13.43 -28.96 25.46
C SER A 109 14.19 -28.91 24.14
N ASP A 110 13.54 -29.37 23.07
CA ASP A 110 13.95 -29.11 21.70
C ASP A 110 13.38 -27.75 21.26
N LYS A 111 14.25 -26.91 20.71
CA LYS A 111 13.90 -25.60 20.16
C LYS A 111 14.40 -25.55 18.74
N VAL A 112 13.62 -24.92 17.87
CA VAL A 112 14.00 -24.69 16.48
C VAL A 112 13.81 -23.22 16.13
N GLN A 113 14.65 -22.70 15.25
CA GLN A 113 14.48 -21.39 14.63
C GLN A 113 14.08 -21.59 13.17
N LEU A 114 13.11 -20.81 12.70
CA LEU A 114 12.81 -20.66 11.28
C LEU A 114 13.56 -19.43 10.79
N TYR A 115 14.41 -19.61 9.79
CA TYR A 115 15.18 -18.54 9.18
C TYR A 115 14.83 -18.41 7.70
N GLY A 116 14.77 -17.17 7.22
CA GLY A 116 14.65 -16.85 5.81
C GLY A 116 14.90 -15.37 5.58
N GLU A 117 15.62 -15.06 4.51
CA GLU A 117 15.90 -13.69 4.07
C GLU A 117 15.13 -13.40 2.78
N ILE A 118 14.26 -12.40 2.84
CA ILE A 118 13.47 -11.93 1.69
C ILE A 118 13.75 -10.44 1.53
N GLY A 119 14.35 -10.08 0.40
CA GLY A 119 14.49 -8.70 -0.04
C GLY A 119 13.36 -8.27 -0.97
N LEU A 120 13.35 -6.98 -1.32
CA LEU A 120 12.47 -6.41 -2.32
C LEU A 120 13.30 -5.98 -3.53
N GLU A 121 13.02 -6.57 -4.69
CA GLU A 121 13.44 -6.04 -5.97
C GLU A 121 12.45 -4.95 -6.36
N TYR A 122 12.90 -3.70 -6.37
CA TYR A 122 12.04 -2.53 -6.60
C TYR A 122 12.10 -1.97 -8.04
N GLY A 123 12.95 -2.56 -8.89
CA GLY A 123 13.17 -2.08 -10.26
C GLY A 123 13.72 -0.66 -10.31
N ASN A 124 13.13 0.21 -11.14
CA ASN A 124 13.50 1.61 -11.20
C ASN A 124 12.85 2.36 -10.03
N GLU A 125 13.65 2.88 -9.10
CA GLU A 125 13.14 3.63 -7.93
C GLU A 125 12.22 4.79 -8.33
N LYS A 126 12.53 5.48 -9.44
CA LYS A 126 11.76 6.64 -9.90
C LYS A 126 10.43 6.26 -10.55
N ALA A 127 10.21 4.98 -10.89
CA ALA A 127 8.94 4.49 -11.41
C ALA A 127 7.84 4.43 -10.33
N HIS A 128 8.19 4.72 -9.08
CA HIS A 128 7.29 4.75 -7.94
C HIS A 128 7.30 6.15 -7.33
N ALA A 129 6.20 6.53 -6.68
CA ALA A 129 6.08 7.84 -6.06
C ALA A 129 5.40 7.76 -4.70
N VAL A 130 5.86 8.59 -3.76
CA VAL A 130 5.32 8.69 -2.40
C VAL A 130 4.88 10.11 -2.11
N LEU A 131 3.68 10.25 -1.57
CA LEU A 131 3.16 11.50 -1.04
C LEU A 131 2.98 11.37 0.46
N THR A 132 3.56 12.33 1.19
CA THR A 132 3.27 12.51 2.62
C THR A 132 2.16 13.54 2.76
N VAL A 133 1.00 13.09 3.23
CA VAL A 133 -0.17 13.92 3.50
C VAL A 133 -0.05 14.45 4.92
N LYS A 134 0.01 15.78 5.08
CA LYS A 134 -0.08 16.38 6.41
C LYS A 134 -1.43 15.98 7.04
N THR A 135 -1.38 15.21 8.12
CA THR A 135 -2.56 14.96 8.94
C THR A 135 -3.06 16.29 9.48
N PRO A 136 -4.36 16.62 9.37
CA PRO A 136 -4.90 17.78 10.05
C PRO A 136 -4.68 17.58 11.55
N THR A 137 -3.86 18.42 12.17
CA THR A 137 -3.73 18.50 13.61
C THR A 137 -5.14 18.76 14.14
N VAL A 138 -5.66 17.89 15.00
CA VAL A 138 -6.88 18.18 15.75
C VAL A 138 -6.52 19.31 16.70
N THR A 139 -6.72 20.55 16.26
CA THR A 139 -6.64 21.70 17.16
C THR A 139 -7.77 21.53 18.15
N GLU A 140 -7.44 21.26 19.42
CA GLU A 140 -8.42 21.29 20.49
C GLU A 140 -9.19 22.61 20.37
N GLN A 141 -10.52 22.50 20.22
CA GLN A 141 -11.38 23.67 20.31
C GLN A 141 -11.14 24.28 21.70
N PRO A 142 -10.92 25.61 21.81
CA PRO A 142 -10.83 26.23 23.12
C PRO A 142 -12.13 25.92 23.85
N SER A 143 -12.03 25.35 25.05
CA SER A 143 -13.18 25.20 25.94
C SER A 143 -13.82 26.57 26.06
N ASN A 144 -15.04 26.73 25.55
CA ASN A 144 -15.82 27.95 25.72
C ASN A 144 -16.08 28.10 27.22
N GLY A 145 -15.19 28.83 27.89
CA GLY A 145 -15.41 29.33 29.23
C GLY A 145 -16.41 30.47 29.16
N LYS A 146 -17.67 30.15 29.50
CA LYS A 146 -18.58 30.93 30.34
C LYS A 146 -19.82 30.11 30.64
#